data_AF-A0A4Q7PM19-F1
#
_entry.id   AF-A0A4Q7PM19-F1
#
_cell.length_a   1.000
_cell.length_b   1.000
_cell.length_c   1.000
_cell.angle_alpha   90.00
_cell.angle_beta   90.00
_cell.angle_gamma   90.00
#
_symmetry.space_group_name_H-M   'P 1'
#
loop_
_entity.id
_entity.type
_entity.pdbx_description
1 polymer ?
#
loop_
_entity_poly.entity_id
_entity_poly.type
_entity_poly.pdbx_seq_one_letter_code
_entity_poly.pdbx_strand_id
1 'polypeptide(L)' 'MFDILFEYFDGTNYICKDVKKIVIPTQSGKVSIQGDEILQYQFRIHSEIYLYSDSRCYTVSCSNLKALEVLKK' A
#
# COMPACT_ATOMS: atom_id res chain seq x y z
N MET A 1 -3.51 -12.86 -1.21
CA MET A 1 -2.55 -12.09 -0.40
C MET A 1 -1.51 -11.54 -1.34
N PHE A 2 -1.04 -10.33 -1.10
CA PHE A 2 -0.14 -9.62 -2.01
C PHE A 2 1.08 -9.13 -1.25
N ASP A 3 2.23 -9.15 -1.91
CA ASP A 3 3.37 -8.38 -1.45
C ASP A 3 3.26 -6.99 -2.09
N ILE A 4 3.55 -5.95 -1.32
CA ILE A 4 3.52 -4.56 -1.80
C ILE A 4 4.93 -4.00 -1.74
N LEU A 5 5.48 -3.62 -2.90
CA LEU A 5 6.76 -2.94 -3.02
C LEU A 5 6.54 -1.43 -3.04
N PHE A 6 7.30 -0.72 -2.22
CA PHE A 6 7.40 0.73 -2.23
C PHE A 6 8.80 1.12 -2.64
N GLU A 7 8.90 1.92 -3.69
CA GLU A 7 10.15 2.51 -4.15
C GLU A 7 10.12 4.02 -3.94
N TYR A 8 11.21 4.59 -3.43
CA TYR A 8 11.36 6.02 -3.17
C TYR A 8 12.38 6.64 -4.13
N PHE A 9 12.27 7.95 -4.39
CA PHE A 9 13.20 8.64 -5.30
C PHE A 9 14.64 8.73 -4.78
N ASP A 10 14.84 8.54 -3.47
CA ASP A 10 16.17 8.45 -2.85
C ASP A 10 16.83 7.07 -3.05
N GLY A 11 16.16 6.13 -3.70
CA GLY A 11 16.64 4.78 -3.96
C GLY A 11 16.31 3.77 -2.85
N THR A 12 15.63 4.18 -1.79
CA THR A 12 15.17 3.28 -0.73
C THR A 12 13.99 2.44 -1.22
N ASN A 13 14.02 1.13 -0.93
CA ASN A 13 12.95 0.19 -1.29
C ASN A 13 12.49 -0.61 -0.07
N TYR A 14 11.17 -0.76 0.09
CA TYR A 14 10.57 -1.59 1.14
C TYR A 14 9.56 -2.56 0.58
N ILE A 15 9.57 -3.80 1.07
CA ILE A 15 8.56 -4.82 0.75
C ILE A 15 7.74 -5.14 2.00
N CYS A 16 6.44 -4.88 1.90
CA CYS A 16 5.46 -5.30 2.89
C CYS A 16 4.83 -6.61 2.42
N LYS A 17 5.12 -7.70 3.15
CA LYS A 17 4.69 -9.04 2.74
C LYS A 17 3.29 -9.37 3.22
N ASP A 18 2.62 -10.24 2.47
CA ASP A 18 1.43 -10.97 2.93
C ASP A 18 0.24 -10.03 3.26
N VAL A 19 0.14 -8.91 2.55
CA VAL A 19 -0.92 -7.91 2.71
C VAL A 19 -2.26 -8.47 2.24
N LYS A 20 -3.29 -8.30 3.08
CA LYS A 20 -4.68 -8.69 2.81
C LYS A 20 -5.60 -7.50 2.58
N LYS A 21 -5.31 -6.39 3.24
CA LYS A 21 -6.12 -5.17 3.22
C LYS A 21 -5.23 -3.95 3.17
N ILE A 22 -5.60 -3.01 2.31
CA ILE A 22 -4.98 -1.69 2.19
C ILE A 22 -6.01 -0.66 2.60
N VAL A 23 -5.63 0.29 3.45
CA VAL A 23 -6.48 1.42 3.83
C VAL A 23 -5.78 2.71 3.43
N ILE A 24 -6.51 3.58 2.74
CA ILE A 24 -6.00 4.86 2.22
C ILE A 24 -6.85 6.00 2.79
N PRO A 25 -6.25 7.03 3.40
CA PRO A 25 -6.94 8.27 3.73
C PRO A 25 -7.41 9.00 2.47
N THR A 26 -8.65 9.46 2.47
CA THR A 26 -9.22 10.33 1.44
C THR A 26 -9.71 11.62 2.08
N GLN A 27 -10.03 12.64 1.28
CA GLN A 27 -10.59 13.91 1.78
C GLN A 27 -11.88 13.71 2.59
N SER A 28 -12.62 12.63 2.33
CA SER A 28 -13.90 12.30 2.97
C SER A 28 -13.81 11.18 4.01
N GLY A 29 -12.62 10.67 4.33
CA GLY A 29 -12.44 9.63 5.34
C GLY A 29 -11.37 8.61 4.98
N LYS A 30 -11.74 7.33 4.96
CA LYS A 30 -10.82 6.21 4.64
C LYS A 30 -11.50 5.25 3.68
N VAL A 31 -10.76 4.80 2.68
CA VAL A 31 -11.17 3.73 1.77
C VAL A 31 -10.41 2.46 2.15
N SER A 32 -11.12 1.34 2.23
CA SER A 32 -10.56 0.01 2.51
C SER A 32 -10.66 -0.85 1.26
N ILE A 33 -9.56 -1.46 0.85
CA ILE A 33 -9.41 -2.25 -0.38
C ILE A 33 -8.88 -3.62 0.02
N GLN A 34 -9.50 -4.68 -0.49
CA GLN A 34 -9.16 -6.06 -0.09
C GLN A 34 -9.44 -7.07 -1.20
N GLY A 35 -8.80 -8.23 -1.12
CA GLY A 35 -8.95 -9.27 -2.14
C GLY A 35 -8.48 -8.81 -3.51
N ASP A 36 -9.14 -9.28 -4.57
CA ASP A 36 -8.74 -8.97 -5.95
C ASP A 36 -8.96 -7.50 -6.35
N GLU A 37 -9.73 -6.73 -5.58
CA GLU A 37 -9.87 -5.29 -5.79
C GLU A 37 -8.53 -4.56 -5.69
N ILE A 38 -7.58 -5.10 -4.92
CA ILE A 38 -6.22 -4.54 -4.77
C ILE A 38 -5.52 -4.44 -6.14
N LEU A 39 -5.76 -5.39 -7.06
CA LEU A 39 -5.13 -5.40 -8.38
C LEU A 39 -5.77 -4.41 -9.36
N GLN A 40 -7.02 -4.01 -9.10
CA GLN A 40 -7.79 -3.14 -9.98
C GLN A 40 -7.85 -1.71 -9.46
N TYR A 41 -7.42 -1.49 -8.22
CA TYR A 41 -7.52 -0.20 -7.58
C TYR A 41 -6.50 0.80 -8.13
N GLN A 42 -6.99 1.93 -8.64
CA GLN A 42 -6.13 3.04 -9.00
C GLN A 42 -5.79 3.86 -7.75
N PHE A 43 -4.58 3.65 -7.21
CA PHE A 43 -4.10 4.33 -6.01
C PHE A 43 -3.93 5.83 -6.26
N ARG A 44 -4.77 6.65 -5.60
CA ARG A 44 -4.53 8.09 -5.43
C ARG A 44 -3.94 8.31 -4.06
N ILE A 45 -2.66 8.67 -4.04
CA ILE A 45 -1.86 8.67 -2.82
C ILE A 45 -1.67 10.11 -2.34
N HIS A 46 -2.04 10.39 -1.08
CA HIS A 46 -2.01 11.75 -0.52
C HIS A 46 -0.92 11.92 0.54
N SER A 47 -0.84 11.05 1.54
CA SER A 47 0.12 11.19 2.64
C SER A 47 0.68 9.85 3.10
N GLU A 48 -0.19 8.93 3.47
CA GLU A 48 0.19 7.65 4.04
C GLU A 48 -0.75 6.54 3.57
N ILE A 49 -0.25 5.31 3.62
CA ILE A 49 -1.00 4.10 3.33
C ILE A 49 -0.84 3.15 4.52
N TYR A 50 -1.94 2.51 4.91
CA TYR A 50 -1.92 1.49 5.95
C TYR A 50 -2.12 0.11 5.34
N LEU A 51 -1.25 -0.82 5.70
CA LEU A 51 -1.27 -2.19 5.19
C LEU A 51 -1.48 -3.15 6.34
N TYR A 52 -2.38 -4.11 6.13
CA TYR A 52 -2.74 -5.10 7.14
C TYR A 52 -2.50 -6.51 6.59
N SER A 53 -1.74 -7.29 7.32
CA SER A 53 -1.64 -8.75 7.19
C SER A 53 -2.18 -9.42 8.45
N ASP A 54 -2.16 -10.75 8.51
CA ASP A 54 -2.58 -11.48 9.72
C ASP A 54 -1.63 -11.28 10.90
N SER A 55 -0.36 -10.98 10.63
CA SER A 55 0.70 -10.94 11.65
C SER A 55 1.31 -9.56 11.85
N ARG A 56 1.03 -8.60 10.95
CA ARG A 56 1.71 -7.30 10.92
C ARG A 56 0.79 -6.20 10.41
N CYS A 57 1.02 -5.00 10.91
CA CYS A 57 0.43 -3.77 10.41
C CYS A 57 1.57 -2.81 10.05
N TYR A 58 1.45 -2.15 8.90
CA TYR A 58 2.42 -1.15 8.45
C TYR A 58 1.72 0.18 8.24
N THR A 59 2.37 1.26 8.65
CA THR A 59 2.07 2.62 8.20
C THR A 59 3.22 3.04 7.29
N VAL A 60 2.91 3.34 6.03
CA VAL A 60 3.90 3.69 5.03
C VAL A 60 3.68 5.15 4.64
N SER A 61 4.73 5.97 4.81
CA SER A 61 4.71 7.34 4.30
C SER A 61 4.86 7.32 2.78
N CYS A 62 4.05 8.12 2.10
CA CYS A 62 4.12 8.29 0.66
C CYS A 62 4.85 9.57 0.25
N SER A 63 5.45 10.28 1.21
CA SER A 63 6.39 11.35 0.91
C SER A 63 7.58 10.77 0.15
N ASN A 64 7.94 11.41 -0.96
CA ASN A 64 9.03 10.98 -1.85
C ASN A 64 8.83 9.58 -2.49
N LEU A 65 7.60 9.07 -2.50
CA LEU A 65 7.28 7.79 -3.14
C LEU A 65 7.35 7.93 -4.66
N LYS A 66 8.15 7.07 -5.28
CA LYS A 66 8.30 6.96 -6.74
C LYS A 66 7.29 5.99 -7.32
N ALA A 67 7.14 4.81 -6.72
CA ALA A 67 6.25 3.77 -7.21
C ALA A 67 5.69 2.92 -6.06
N LEU A 68 4.48 2.42 -6.29
CA LEU A 68 3.85 1.37 -5.50
C LEU A 68 3.48 0.25 -6.46
N GLU A 69 4.00 -0.95 -6.20
CA GLU A 69 3.72 -2.13 -7.02
C GLU A 69 3.05 -3.22 -6.19
N VAL A 70 1.99 -3.79 -6.74
CA VAL A 70 1.30 -4.94 -6.16
C VAL A 70 1.85 -6.20 -6.81
N LEU A 71 2.51 -7.04 -6.03
CA LEU A 71 3.08 -8.30 -6.46
C LEU A 71 2.14 -9.44 -6.05
N LYS A 72 1.57 -10.13 -7.04
CA LYS A 72 0.79 -11.34 -6.81
C LYS A 72 1.77 -12.51 -6.62
N LYS A 73 1.67 -13.17 -5.47
CA LYS A 73 2.33 -14.48 -5.24
C LYS A 73 1.63 -15.58 -6.03
#